data_AF-A0A9D6NF67-F1
#
_entry.id   AF-A0A9D6NF67-F1
#
_cell.length_a   1.000
_cell.length_b   1.000
_cell.length_c   1.000
_cell.angle_alpha   90.00
_cell.angle_beta   90.00
_cell.angle_gamma   90.00
#
_symmetry.space_group_name_H-M   'P 1'
#
loop_
_entity.id
_entity.type
_entity.pdbx_description
1 polymer ?
#
loop_
_entity_poly.entity_id
_entity_poly.type
_entity_poly.pdbx_seq_one_letter_code
_entity_poly.pdbx_strand_id
1 'polypeptide(L)'
;MPAAESGTKQGGEDHLLVRTVKAVIEGQADDDELEKILQESRHALQQYEQEFTACVEELGAEVRERCYPLVDSGYELFEQFQLALDKISRYLEDGDQNHLYSGGSLASRAAYQMNLLFMELRNSALAARGPTEIPTLNLLLWLFQEWQKDPGRWKERFRGTVESERFMALGALRDLEESPQTPACVALKEAFDQHLRCMNRMAMAMDQGRSGDVPAEIEKAKETFQRIREIIPVAQVSTRLDHPTGSPEVNLVLSLARDVEESRLQETILLQALDRLKANFQQTREQFAALAKGKVESVLVHEEIERTEEAHDLQEQAIGEFYEFFESRQVGVLRSAASKLEESANRLYKCYENFQSIADREGKVPCVRCSHYNPVQRHNCEKCGAPLPVKAGTETSTFSAAEAGPTPGNSMGPVVTENLLKVYEAVNAVDAGQISMEEFLEVVSWFEGLVRTYSRSAPEVPELDLDELSEEDQETLSEEDQETAHRLMEELERLFREGVEHIETAISCWRSYAQSGERGELEDGVRWCDQGARALEQVRQSTAPQPAAPKTEEPSGGGEGFGTSLA
;
A
#
# COMPACT_ATOMS: atom_id res chain seq x y z
N MET A 1 -8.45 -25.81 23.98
CA MET A 1 -7.21 -25.68 23.18
C MET A 1 -6.01 -25.58 24.11
N PRO A 2 -5.12 -26.60 24.14
CA PRO A 2 -3.81 -26.41 24.75
C PRO A 2 -3.12 -25.23 24.06
N ALA A 3 -2.47 -24.37 24.85
CA ALA A 3 -1.64 -23.32 24.30
C ALA A 3 -0.53 -24.00 23.52
N ALA A 4 -0.50 -23.82 22.20
CA ALA A 4 0.67 -24.13 21.40
C ALA A 4 1.79 -23.21 21.91
N GLU A 5 2.61 -23.74 22.82
CA GLU A 5 3.70 -22.99 23.45
C GLU A 5 4.72 -22.56 22.37
N SER A 6 4.88 -21.24 22.26
CA SER A 6 6.02 -20.52 21.69
C SER A 6 6.54 -20.99 20.33
N GLY A 7 5.88 -20.55 19.27
CA GLY A 7 6.53 -20.31 17.98
C GLY A 7 7.50 -19.14 18.10
N THR A 8 8.75 -19.40 18.52
CA THR A 8 9.84 -18.43 18.37
C THR A 8 11.01 -19.09 17.62
N LYS A 9 11.27 -18.54 16.42
CA LYS A 9 12.28 -18.92 15.41
C LYS A 9 12.02 -20.22 14.64
N GLN A 10 11.21 -20.10 13.58
CA GLN A 10 11.14 -21.02 12.44
C GLN A 10 12.45 -21.03 11.63
N GLY A 11 13.58 -21.39 12.23
CA GLY A 11 14.60 -22.10 11.46
C GLY A 11 14.05 -23.49 11.29
N GLY A 12 13.69 -23.89 10.07
CA GLY A 12 12.95 -25.13 9.78
C GLY A 12 13.45 -26.34 10.56
N GLU A 13 12.88 -26.57 11.74
CA GLU A 13 13.05 -27.80 12.47
C GLU A 13 12.15 -28.80 11.75
N ASP A 14 12.73 -29.45 10.74
CA ASP A 14 12.11 -30.57 10.05
C ASP A 14 11.54 -31.53 11.10
N HIS A 15 10.25 -31.87 10.97
CA HIS A 15 9.57 -32.85 11.81
C HIS A 15 10.49 -34.05 12.05
N LEU A 16 10.63 -34.53 13.30
CA LEU A 16 11.64 -35.53 13.67
C LEU A 16 11.68 -36.74 12.73
N LEU A 17 10.51 -37.24 12.33
CA LEU A 17 10.38 -38.29 11.31
C LEU A 17 10.99 -37.91 9.95
N VAL A 18 10.70 -36.71 9.44
CA VAL A 18 11.21 -36.22 8.15
C VAL A 18 12.74 -36.09 8.18
N ARG A 19 13.28 -35.57 9.29
CA ARG A 19 14.73 -35.50 9.51
C ARG A 19 15.36 -36.89 9.53
N THR A 20 14.73 -37.86 10.20
CA THR A 20 15.22 -39.24 10.30
C THR A 20 15.16 -39.94 8.94
N VAL A 21 14.07 -39.78 8.19
CA VAL A 21 13.95 -40.30 6.81
C VAL A 21 15.07 -39.75 5.93
N LYS A 22 15.36 -38.45 6.01
CA LYS A 22 16.48 -37.83 5.27
C LYS A 22 17.83 -38.40 5.71
N ALA A 23 18.06 -38.59 7.01
CA ALA A 23 19.28 -39.17 7.52
C ALA A 23 19.48 -40.62 7.03
N VAL A 24 18.42 -41.44 6.95
CA VAL A 24 18.48 -42.81 6.41
C VAL A 24 18.83 -42.79 4.92
N ILE A 25 18.18 -41.90 4.14
CA ILE A 25 18.50 -41.69 2.71
C ILE A 25 19.98 -41.31 2.51
N GLU A 26 20.53 -40.50 3.42
CA GLU A 26 21.92 -40.05 3.39
C GLU A 26 22.91 -41.06 4.02
N GLY A 27 22.44 -42.19 4.56
CA GLY A 27 23.25 -43.19 5.23
C GLY A 27 23.82 -42.74 6.58
N GLN A 28 23.19 -41.74 7.21
CA GLN A 28 23.57 -41.17 8.51
C GLN A 28 22.80 -41.78 9.68
N ALA A 29 21.66 -42.43 9.42
CA ALA A 29 20.84 -43.17 10.38
C ALA A 29 20.55 -44.57 9.83
N ASP A 30 20.27 -45.53 10.72
CA ASP A 30 19.92 -46.91 10.36
C ASP A 30 18.40 -47.16 10.40
N ASP A 31 18.00 -48.33 9.87
CA ASP A 31 16.59 -48.71 9.79
C ASP A 31 15.96 -48.92 11.19
N ASP A 32 16.76 -49.32 12.19
CA ASP A 32 16.31 -49.50 13.58
C ASP A 32 15.91 -48.15 14.21
N GLU A 33 16.70 -47.10 13.99
CA GLU A 33 16.37 -45.73 14.42
C GLU A 33 15.09 -45.25 13.73
N LEU A 34 14.96 -45.49 12.42
CA LEU A 34 13.76 -45.13 11.67
C LEU A 34 12.51 -45.85 12.18
N GLU A 35 12.60 -47.16 12.46
CA GLU A 35 11.48 -47.94 12.98
C GLU A 35 10.97 -47.36 14.31
N LYS A 36 11.90 -47.04 15.22
CA LYS A 36 11.55 -46.43 16.50
C LYS A 36 10.82 -45.10 16.33
N ILE A 37 11.37 -44.18 15.53
CA ILE A 37 10.75 -42.86 15.28
C ILE A 37 9.41 -43.00 14.55
N LEU A 38 9.26 -43.99 13.66
CA LEU A 38 8.01 -44.30 12.98
C LEU A 38 6.92 -44.74 13.97
N GLN A 39 7.25 -45.63 14.92
CA GLN A 39 6.32 -46.07 15.97
C GLN A 39 5.90 -44.93 16.88
N GLU A 40 6.85 -44.09 17.31
CA GLU A 40 6.57 -42.88 18.10
C GLU A 40 5.66 -41.91 17.33
N SER A 41 5.91 -41.71 16.04
CA SER A 41 5.10 -40.84 15.17
C SER A 41 3.68 -41.35 14.97
N ARG A 42 3.49 -42.68 14.83
CA ARG A 42 2.14 -43.30 14.75
C ARG A 42 1.34 -43.06 16.03
N HIS A 43 1.95 -43.28 17.19
CA HIS A 43 1.28 -43.03 18.46
C HIS A 43 0.94 -41.55 18.63
N ALA A 44 1.88 -40.65 18.31
CA ALA A 44 1.66 -39.21 18.38
C ALA A 44 0.52 -38.76 17.45
N LEU A 45 0.47 -39.26 16.20
CA LEU A 45 -0.59 -38.92 15.26
C LEU A 45 -1.98 -39.32 15.79
N GLN A 46 -2.12 -40.55 16.32
CA GLN A 46 -3.38 -41.02 16.88
C GLN A 46 -3.81 -40.18 18.09
N GLN A 47 -2.86 -39.79 18.95
CA GLN A 47 -3.15 -38.90 20.06
C GLN A 47 -3.61 -37.52 19.57
N TYR A 48 -2.94 -36.94 18.58
CA TYR A 48 -3.32 -35.65 18.00
C TYR A 48 -4.70 -35.69 17.33
N GLU A 49 -5.03 -36.78 16.62
CA GLU A 49 -6.35 -36.96 16.01
C GLU A 49 -7.46 -37.03 17.08
N GLN A 50 -7.22 -37.73 18.20
CA GLN A 50 -8.15 -37.79 19.32
C GLN A 50 -8.33 -36.42 20.00
N GLU A 51 -7.23 -35.71 20.27
CA GLU A 51 -7.25 -34.37 20.85
C GLU A 51 -7.94 -33.35 19.93
N PHE A 52 -7.71 -33.47 18.62
CA PHE A 52 -8.37 -32.67 17.60
C PHE A 52 -9.88 -32.94 17.59
N THR A 53 -10.29 -34.20 17.55
CA THR A 53 -11.70 -34.62 17.59
C THR A 53 -12.38 -34.08 18.85
N ALA A 54 -11.76 -34.25 20.01
CA ALA A 54 -12.27 -33.73 21.28
C ALA A 54 -12.41 -32.20 21.25
N CYS A 55 -11.41 -31.48 20.71
CA CYS A 55 -11.50 -30.02 20.55
C CYS A 55 -12.65 -29.61 19.63
N VAL A 56 -12.89 -30.31 18.52
CA VAL A 56 -13.99 -30.05 17.59
C VAL A 56 -15.35 -30.32 18.25
N GLU A 57 -15.44 -31.38 19.07
CA GLU A 57 -16.64 -31.72 19.83
C GLU A 57 -16.96 -30.69 20.94
N GLU A 58 -15.94 -30.03 21.49
CA GLU A 58 -16.10 -28.92 22.44
C GLU A 58 -16.56 -27.61 21.77
N LEU A 59 -16.42 -27.47 20.44
CA LEU A 59 -16.93 -26.30 19.73
C LEU A 59 -18.46 -26.28 19.78
N GLY A 60 -19.03 -25.10 20.05
CA GLY A 60 -20.47 -24.86 19.92
C GLY A 60 -20.95 -25.14 18.49
N ALA A 61 -22.20 -25.56 18.33
CA ALA A 61 -22.75 -26.01 17.04
C ALA A 61 -22.54 -25.00 15.90
N GLU A 62 -22.78 -23.72 16.15
CA GLU A 62 -22.61 -22.64 15.18
C GLU A 62 -21.14 -22.46 14.75
N VAL A 63 -20.21 -22.46 15.71
CA VAL A 63 -18.76 -22.36 15.42
C VAL A 63 -18.29 -23.59 14.64
N ARG A 64 -18.77 -24.77 15.02
CA ARG A 64 -18.44 -26.03 14.34
C ARG A 64 -18.94 -26.03 12.89
N GLU A 65 -20.16 -25.58 12.64
CA GLU A 65 -20.71 -25.45 11.29
C GLU A 65 -19.87 -24.50 10.44
N ARG A 66 -19.53 -23.33 10.97
CA ARG A 66 -18.68 -22.35 10.27
C ARG A 66 -17.26 -22.88 9.98
N CYS A 67 -16.73 -23.74 10.86
CA CYS A 67 -15.40 -24.33 10.71
C CYS A 67 -15.40 -25.69 9.99
N TYR A 68 -16.56 -26.21 9.57
CA TYR A 68 -16.68 -27.58 9.03
C TYR A 68 -15.70 -27.87 7.88
N PRO A 69 -15.51 -26.98 6.87
CA PRO A 69 -14.54 -27.26 5.79
C PRO A 69 -13.10 -27.45 6.28
N LEU A 70 -12.68 -26.67 7.28
CA LEU A 70 -11.35 -26.79 7.88
C LEU A 70 -11.22 -28.03 8.76
N VAL A 71 -12.30 -28.41 9.45
CA VAL A 71 -12.35 -29.64 10.25
C VAL A 71 -12.23 -30.87 9.36
N ASP A 72 -13.00 -30.90 8.27
CA ASP A 72 -12.99 -31.99 7.27
C ASP A 72 -11.60 -32.13 6.63
N SER A 73 -11.01 -31.01 6.19
CA SER A 73 -9.62 -30.96 5.70
C SER A 73 -8.61 -31.48 6.72
N GLY A 74 -8.89 -31.32 8.02
CA GLY A 74 -8.05 -31.83 9.10
C GLY A 74 -8.01 -33.35 9.13
N TYR A 75 -9.17 -33.99 9.04
CA TYR A 75 -9.27 -35.45 8.95
C TYR A 75 -8.59 -35.99 7.68
N GLU A 76 -8.78 -35.33 6.53
CA GLU A 76 -8.08 -35.71 5.30
C GLU A 76 -6.54 -35.65 5.46
N LEU A 77 -6.02 -34.65 6.17
CA LEU A 77 -4.58 -34.54 6.44
C LEU A 77 -4.07 -35.61 7.42
N PHE A 78 -4.86 -36.00 8.42
CA PHE A 78 -4.54 -37.15 9.28
C PHE A 78 -4.44 -38.44 8.44
N GLU A 79 -5.38 -38.69 7.53
CA GLU A 79 -5.32 -39.84 6.62
C GLU A 79 -4.10 -39.80 5.69
N GLN A 80 -3.76 -38.63 5.14
CA GLN A 80 -2.57 -38.46 4.30
C GLN A 80 -1.28 -38.70 5.09
N PHE A 81 -1.20 -38.22 6.33
CA PHE A 81 -0.05 -38.46 7.18
C PHE A 81 0.06 -39.95 7.55
N GLN A 82 -1.06 -40.61 7.87
CA GLN A 82 -1.10 -42.05 8.13
C GLN A 82 -0.62 -42.85 6.90
N LEU A 83 -1.05 -42.48 5.69
CA LEU A 83 -0.57 -43.07 4.45
C LEU A 83 0.95 -42.90 4.27
N ALA A 84 1.49 -41.75 4.69
CA ALA A 84 2.93 -41.51 4.67
C ALA A 84 3.67 -42.47 5.62
N LEU A 85 3.16 -42.66 6.85
CA LEU A 85 3.70 -43.60 7.83
C LEU A 85 3.65 -45.04 7.29
N ASP A 86 2.57 -45.43 6.61
CA ASP A 86 2.44 -46.77 6.04
C ASP A 86 3.40 -47.01 4.88
N LYS A 87 3.71 -46.00 4.08
CA LYS A 87 4.76 -46.10 3.06
C LYS A 87 6.14 -46.28 3.69
N ILE A 88 6.47 -45.51 4.72
CA ILE A 88 7.76 -45.65 5.42
C ILE A 88 7.86 -47.05 6.08
N SER A 89 6.75 -47.56 6.62
CA SER A 89 6.67 -48.94 7.13
C SER A 89 6.97 -49.98 6.07
N ARG A 90 6.47 -49.81 4.83
CA ARG A 90 6.76 -50.75 3.72
C ARG A 90 8.23 -50.74 3.33
N TYR A 91 8.89 -49.57 3.35
CA TYR A 91 10.33 -49.49 3.15
C TYR A 91 11.10 -50.38 4.15
N LEU A 92 10.70 -50.36 5.43
CA LEU A 92 11.33 -51.22 6.45
C LEU A 92 11.08 -52.72 6.20
N GLU A 93 10.02 -53.07 5.47
CA GLU A 93 9.68 -54.46 5.13
C GLU A 93 10.40 -54.96 3.87
N ASP A 94 10.51 -54.13 2.82
CA ASP A 94 10.98 -54.55 1.49
C ASP A 94 12.29 -53.91 1.03
N GLY A 95 12.79 -52.88 1.72
CA GLY A 95 13.99 -52.13 1.38
C GLY A 95 13.86 -51.25 0.14
N ASP A 96 12.66 -51.04 -0.41
CA ASP A 96 12.46 -50.20 -1.60
C ASP A 96 12.53 -48.72 -1.24
N GLN A 97 13.64 -48.08 -1.65
CA GLN A 97 13.88 -46.65 -1.44
C GLN A 97 12.74 -45.75 -1.98
N ASN A 98 11.99 -46.19 -2.99
CA ASN A 98 10.85 -45.41 -3.49
C ASN A 98 9.76 -45.21 -2.42
N HIS A 99 9.56 -46.20 -1.56
CA HIS A 99 8.64 -46.09 -0.42
C HIS A 99 9.14 -45.05 0.60
N LEU A 100 10.44 -45.05 0.88
CA LEU A 100 11.06 -44.09 1.80
C LEU A 100 10.98 -42.65 1.27
N TYR A 101 11.37 -42.42 0.01
CA TYR A 101 11.29 -41.10 -0.63
C TYR A 101 9.85 -40.58 -0.71
N SER A 102 8.92 -41.41 -1.19
CA SER A 102 7.53 -40.98 -1.37
C SER A 102 6.79 -40.83 -0.04
N GLY A 103 7.11 -41.66 0.96
CA GLY A 103 6.60 -41.54 2.34
C GLY A 103 7.13 -40.28 3.03
N GLY A 104 8.45 -40.05 2.99
CA GLY A 104 9.08 -38.86 3.57
C GLY A 104 8.55 -37.54 2.98
N SER A 105 8.44 -37.47 1.65
CA SER A 105 7.87 -36.30 0.97
C SER A 105 6.42 -36.04 1.35
N LEU A 106 5.60 -37.09 1.46
CA LEU A 106 4.21 -36.98 1.86
C LEU A 106 4.07 -36.55 3.33
N ALA A 107 4.85 -37.14 4.24
CA ALA A 107 4.86 -36.77 5.66
C ALA A 107 5.27 -35.31 5.88
N SER A 108 6.31 -34.85 5.17
CA SER A 108 6.76 -33.45 5.22
C SER A 108 5.67 -32.48 4.79
N ARG A 109 5.01 -32.75 3.67
CA ARG A 109 3.92 -31.91 3.15
C ARG A 109 2.71 -31.91 4.08
N ALA A 110 2.29 -33.09 4.54
CA ALA A 110 1.16 -33.23 5.44
C ALA A 110 1.40 -32.52 6.79
N ALA A 111 2.59 -32.68 7.41
CA ALA A 111 2.95 -31.94 8.63
C ALA A 111 2.85 -30.42 8.45
N TYR A 112 3.42 -29.90 7.34
CA TYR A 112 3.36 -28.48 7.04
C TYR A 112 1.92 -27.99 6.85
N GLN A 113 1.12 -28.72 6.08
CA GLN A 113 -0.29 -28.39 5.83
C GLN A 113 -1.13 -28.46 7.11
N MET A 114 -0.89 -29.44 7.99
CA MET A 114 -1.58 -29.55 9.29
C MET A 114 -1.31 -28.34 10.18
N ASN A 115 -0.06 -27.86 10.23
CA ASN A 115 0.29 -26.66 10.99
C ASN A 115 -0.47 -25.42 10.49
N LEU A 116 -0.51 -25.22 9.17
CA LEU A 116 -1.26 -24.10 8.57
C LEU A 116 -2.76 -24.23 8.84
N LEU A 117 -3.32 -25.41 8.63
CA LEU A 117 -4.74 -25.69 8.83
C LEU A 117 -5.15 -25.47 10.30
N PHE A 118 -4.36 -25.94 11.26
CA PHE A 118 -4.69 -25.77 12.68
C PHE A 118 -4.61 -24.31 13.11
N MET A 119 -3.68 -23.52 12.57
CA MET A 119 -3.68 -22.08 12.76
C MET A 119 -4.94 -21.43 12.19
N GLU A 120 -5.34 -21.81 10.97
CA GLU A 120 -6.54 -21.26 10.31
C GLU A 120 -7.83 -21.67 11.02
N LEU A 121 -7.94 -22.92 11.46
CA LEU A 121 -9.05 -23.44 12.23
C LEU A 121 -9.17 -22.70 13.57
N ARG A 122 -8.06 -22.52 14.29
CA ARG A 122 -8.03 -21.74 15.54
C ARG A 122 -8.55 -20.33 15.29
N ASN A 123 -8.02 -19.66 14.25
CA ASN A 123 -8.38 -18.28 13.94
C ASN A 123 -9.86 -18.16 13.54
N SER A 124 -10.36 -19.08 12.71
CA SER A 124 -11.77 -19.17 12.30
C SER A 124 -12.69 -19.41 13.49
N ALA A 125 -12.32 -20.33 14.38
CA ALA A 125 -13.10 -20.63 15.58
C ALA A 125 -13.15 -19.44 16.55
N LEU A 126 -12.03 -18.74 16.73
CA LEU A 126 -11.96 -17.54 17.57
C LEU A 126 -12.77 -16.38 16.96
N ALA A 127 -12.68 -16.16 15.65
CA ALA A 127 -13.49 -15.16 14.95
C ALA A 127 -14.99 -15.46 15.03
N ALA A 128 -15.37 -16.74 14.96
CA ALA A 128 -16.77 -17.16 15.08
C ALA A 128 -17.31 -17.05 16.51
N ARG A 129 -16.46 -17.25 17.53
CA ARG A 129 -16.88 -17.27 18.95
C ARG A 129 -16.94 -15.88 19.58
N GLY A 130 -16.12 -14.95 19.13
CA GLY A 130 -15.95 -13.66 19.79
C GLY A 130 -16.76 -12.52 19.17
N PRO A 131 -16.76 -11.35 19.82
CA PRO A 131 -17.55 -10.19 19.40
C PRO A 131 -16.91 -9.40 18.24
N THR A 132 -15.68 -9.74 17.84
CA THR A 132 -14.96 -9.07 16.76
C THR A 132 -14.56 -10.08 15.69
N GLU A 133 -14.10 -9.60 14.54
CA GLU A 133 -13.52 -10.46 13.51
C GLU A 133 -12.02 -10.73 13.73
N ILE A 134 -11.43 -10.20 14.81
CA ILE A 134 -9.99 -10.28 15.11
C ILE A 134 -9.76 -11.47 16.07
N PRO A 135 -9.19 -12.60 15.59
CA PRO A 135 -9.11 -13.83 16.37
C PRO A 135 -8.35 -13.67 17.70
N THR A 136 -7.19 -13.02 17.64
CA THR A 136 -6.32 -12.80 18.79
C THR A 136 -6.98 -11.92 19.86
N LEU A 137 -7.68 -10.86 19.45
CA LEU A 137 -8.45 -10.03 20.36
C LEU A 137 -9.56 -10.85 21.04
N ASN A 138 -10.28 -11.68 20.27
CA ASN A 138 -11.30 -12.56 20.82
C ASN A 138 -10.72 -13.57 21.83
N LEU A 139 -9.50 -14.07 21.60
CA LEU A 139 -8.78 -14.92 22.55
C LEU A 139 -8.47 -14.16 23.85
N LEU A 140 -7.94 -12.94 23.77
CA LEU A 140 -7.68 -12.09 24.93
C LEU A 140 -8.96 -11.79 25.72
N LEU A 141 -10.04 -11.41 25.03
CA LEU A 141 -11.33 -11.15 25.65
C LEU A 141 -11.89 -12.38 26.37
N TRP A 142 -11.82 -13.55 25.74
CA TRP A 142 -12.28 -14.80 26.36
C TRP A 142 -11.43 -15.18 27.57
N LEU A 143 -10.09 -15.16 27.45
CA LEU A 143 -9.19 -15.47 28.56
C LEU A 143 -9.35 -14.49 29.72
N PHE A 144 -9.60 -13.21 29.43
CA PHE A 144 -9.89 -12.20 30.44
C PHE A 144 -11.18 -12.51 31.19
N GLN A 145 -12.27 -12.87 30.48
CA GLN A 145 -13.53 -13.28 31.11
C GLN A 145 -13.38 -14.53 31.98
N GLU A 146 -12.61 -15.53 31.52
CA GLU A 146 -12.35 -16.74 32.31
C GLU A 146 -11.45 -16.45 33.51
N TRP A 147 -10.48 -15.54 33.38
CA TRP A 147 -9.67 -15.07 34.48
C TRP A 147 -10.48 -14.33 35.54
N GLN A 148 -11.48 -13.54 35.15
CA GLN A 148 -12.40 -12.91 36.11
C GLN A 148 -13.24 -13.93 36.89
N LYS A 149 -13.61 -15.05 36.28
CA LYS A 149 -14.38 -16.12 36.93
C LYS A 149 -13.53 -17.00 37.85
N ASP A 150 -12.34 -17.39 37.40
CA ASP A 150 -11.42 -18.24 38.15
C ASP A 150 -9.97 -17.74 37.98
N PRO A 151 -9.54 -16.80 38.86
CA PRO A 151 -8.23 -16.20 38.76
C PRO A 151 -7.07 -17.20 38.83
N GLY A 152 -7.19 -18.24 39.66
CA GLY A 152 -6.12 -19.19 39.93
C GLY A 152 -5.78 -20.08 38.73
N ARG A 153 -6.78 -20.39 37.90
CA ARG A 153 -6.60 -21.27 36.74
C ARG A 153 -6.14 -20.54 35.48
N TRP A 154 -6.61 -19.31 35.26
CA TRP A 154 -6.48 -18.65 33.96
C TRP A 154 -5.49 -17.49 33.93
N LYS A 155 -5.00 -16.99 35.08
CA LYS A 155 -4.08 -15.85 35.13
C LYS A 155 -2.84 -16.06 34.25
N GLU A 156 -2.16 -17.20 34.40
CA GLU A 156 -0.92 -17.47 33.65
C GLU A 156 -1.17 -17.67 32.15
N ARG A 157 -2.33 -18.21 31.76
CA ARG A 157 -2.70 -18.36 30.35
C ARG A 157 -2.98 -17.00 29.70
N PHE A 158 -3.73 -16.15 30.40
CA PHE A 158 -3.98 -14.79 29.95
C PHE A 158 -2.67 -14.00 29.87
N ARG A 159 -1.80 -14.10 30.90
CA ARG A 159 -0.47 -13.48 30.93
C ARG A 159 0.39 -13.94 29.76
N GLY A 160 0.49 -15.24 29.52
CA GLY A 160 1.24 -15.80 28.41
C GLY A 160 0.74 -15.33 27.05
N THR A 161 -0.57 -15.11 26.90
CA THR A 161 -1.14 -14.55 25.67
C THR A 161 -0.77 -13.08 25.50
N VAL A 162 -0.84 -12.27 26.56
CA VAL A 162 -0.39 -10.87 26.54
C VAL A 162 1.10 -10.80 26.18
N GLU A 163 1.95 -11.65 26.77
CA GLU A 163 3.38 -11.73 26.44
C GLU A 163 3.64 -12.15 24.98
N SER A 164 2.87 -13.10 24.46
CA SER A 164 2.95 -13.48 23.05
C SER A 164 2.66 -12.29 22.14
N GLU A 165 1.63 -11.50 22.44
CA GLU A 165 1.31 -10.31 21.66
C GLU A 165 2.38 -9.21 21.76
N ARG A 166 2.98 -9.03 22.95
CA ARG A 166 4.14 -8.13 23.10
C ARG A 166 5.28 -8.55 22.17
N PHE A 167 5.58 -9.85 22.13
CA PHE A 167 6.64 -10.38 21.28
C PHE A 167 6.32 -10.20 19.78
N MET A 168 5.08 -10.47 19.37
CA MET A 168 4.62 -10.27 18.00
C MET A 168 4.72 -8.80 17.58
N ALA A 169 4.27 -7.87 18.43
CA ALA A 169 4.35 -6.44 18.16
C ALA A 169 5.80 -5.95 18.05
N LEU A 170 6.70 -6.44 18.92
CA LEU A 170 8.13 -6.15 18.84
C LEU A 170 8.75 -6.68 17.53
N GLY A 171 8.38 -7.89 17.11
CA GLY A 171 8.81 -8.45 15.83
C GLY A 171 8.36 -7.58 14.66
N ALA A 172 7.08 -7.23 14.63
CA ALA A 172 6.51 -6.37 13.59
C ALA A 172 7.18 -4.99 13.54
N LEU A 173 7.49 -4.38 14.69
CA LEU A 173 8.18 -3.09 14.74
C LEU A 173 9.60 -3.17 14.15
N ARG A 174 10.34 -4.25 14.43
CA ARG A 174 11.67 -4.46 13.84
C ARG A 174 11.58 -4.67 12.33
N ASP A 175 10.62 -5.46 11.86
CA ASP A 175 10.44 -5.71 10.43
C ASP A 175 10.03 -4.41 9.70
N LEU A 176 9.26 -3.53 10.36
CA LEU A 176 8.90 -2.20 9.85
C LEU A 176 10.05 -1.19 9.88
N GLU A 177 11.06 -1.38 10.73
CA GLU A 177 12.29 -0.57 10.70
C GLU A 177 13.14 -0.82 9.45
N GLU A 178 13.10 -2.05 8.93
CA GLU A 178 13.76 -2.44 7.69
C GLU A 178 12.92 -2.16 6.44
N SER A 179 11.64 -1.82 6.64
CA SER A 179 10.68 -1.55 5.56
C SER A 179 10.83 -0.12 4.99
N PRO A 180 10.34 0.13 3.76
CA PRO A 180 10.31 1.47 3.22
C PRO A 180 9.50 2.44 4.09
N GLN A 181 9.96 3.68 4.21
CA GLN A 181 9.39 4.68 5.12
C GLN A 181 8.24 5.45 4.45
N THR A 182 7.30 4.71 3.87
CA THR A 182 6.09 5.32 3.30
C THR A 182 5.17 5.83 4.42
N PRO A 183 4.31 6.83 4.16
CA PRO A 183 3.38 7.32 5.18
C PRO A 183 2.53 6.22 5.83
N ALA A 184 2.12 5.22 5.04
CA ALA A 184 1.35 4.07 5.54
C ALA A 184 2.18 3.15 6.46
N CYS A 185 3.46 2.92 6.15
CA CYS A 185 4.35 2.14 7.01
C CYS A 185 4.66 2.88 8.32
N VAL A 186 4.83 4.20 8.28
CA VAL A 186 5.00 5.04 9.47
C VAL A 186 3.75 4.95 10.36
N ALA A 187 2.56 5.11 9.79
CA ALA A 187 1.30 4.97 10.52
C ALA A 187 1.12 3.55 11.12
N LEU A 188 1.55 2.50 10.41
CA LEU A 188 1.51 1.14 10.92
C LEU A 188 2.49 0.94 12.08
N LYS A 189 3.70 1.51 11.97
CA LYS A 189 4.71 1.48 13.04
C LYS A 189 4.17 2.16 14.31
N GLU A 190 3.55 3.33 14.17
CA GLU A 190 2.91 4.02 15.29
C GLU A 190 1.79 3.19 15.92
N ALA A 191 0.95 2.55 15.11
CA ALA A 191 -0.13 1.69 15.60
C ALA A 191 0.41 0.49 16.40
N PHE A 192 1.48 -0.17 15.93
CA PHE A 192 2.13 -1.24 16.67
C PHE A 192 2.84 -0.76 17.94
N ASP A 193 3.45 0.44 17.93
CA ASP A 193 4.07 1.01 19.14
C ASP A 193 3.01 1.30 20.21
N GLN A 194 1.88 1.90 19.83
CA GLN A 194 0.73 2.11 20.73
C GLN A 194 0.20 0.79 21.28
N HIS A 195 0.06 -0.22 20.42
CA HIS A 195 -0.37 -1.56 20.82
C HIS A 195 0.60 -2.20 21.82
N LEU A 196 1.90 -2.14 21.55
CA LEU A 196 2.94 -2.65 22.45
C LEU A 196 2.91 -1.94 23.81
N ARG A 197 2.74 -0.62 23.84
CA ARG A 197 2.57 0.16 25.09
C ARG A 197 1.34 -0.31 25.87
N CYS A 198 0.23 -0.57 25.18
CA CYS A 198 -0.98 -1.13 25.79
C CYS A 198 -0.71 -2.52 26.41
N MET A 199 -0.11 -3.44 25.66
CA MET A 199 0.23 -4.77 26.17
C MET A 199 1.23 -4.73 27.33
N ASN A 200 2.21 -3.83 27.29
CA ASN A 200 3.15 -3.60 28.40
C ASN A 200 2.44 -3.13 29.68
N ARG A 201 1.50 -2.17 29.58
CA ARG A 201 0.71 -1.70 30.73
C ARG A 201 -0.19 -2.81 31.29
N MET A 202 -0.80 -3.60 30.41
CA MET A 202 -1.61 -4.75 30.80
C MET A 202 -0.80 -5.80 31.56
N ALA A 203 0.37 -6.19 31.04
CA ALA A 203 1.28 -7.13 31.70
C ALA A 203 1.74 -6.59 33.07
N MET A 204 2.12 -5.32 33.14
CA MET A 204 2.53 -4.67 34.39
C MET A 204 1.41 -4.65 35.44
N ALA A 205 0.16 -4.37 35.03
CA ALA A 205 -1.00 -4.42 35.92
C ALA A 205 -1.22 -5.84 36.50
N MET A 206 -1.05 -6.89 35.68
CA MET A 206 -1.15 -8.28 36.12
C MET A 206 -0.04 -8.69 37.10
N ASP A 207 1.19 -8.24 36.84
CA ASP A 207 2.36 -8.55 37.65
C ASP A 207 2.31 -7.85 39.01
N GLN A 208 1.76 -6.64 39.06
CA GLN A 208 1.59 -5.86 40.30
C GLN A 208 0.30 -6.21 41.06
N GLY A 209 -0.50 -7.15 40.56
CA GLY A 209 -1.77 -7.52 41.18
C GLY A 209 -2.86 -6.45 41.06
N ARG A 210 -2.69 -5.47 40.18
CA ARG A 210 -3.66 -4.40 39.88
C ARG A 210 -4.69 -4.87 38.85
N SER A 211 -5.41 -5.94 39.16
CA SER A 211 -6.40 -6.54 38.23
C SER A 211 -7.54 -5.58 37.85
N GLY A 212 -7.79 -4.55 38.66
CA GLY A 212 -8.79 -3.50 38.37
C GLY A 212 -8.43 -2.59 37.20
N ASP A 213 -7.14 -2.51 36.81
CA ASP A 213 -6.67 -1.66 35.71
C ASP A 213 -6.78 -2.39 34.34
N VAL A 214 -6.82 -3.72 34.36
CA VAL A 214 -6.86 -4.56 33.14
C VAL A 214 -8.09 -4.33 32.26
N PRO A 215 -9.33 -4.17 32.78
CA PRO A 215 -10.50 -3.87 31.95
C PRO A 215 -10.29 -2.65 31.03
N ALA A 216 -9.69 -1.58 31.54
CA ALA A 216 -9.44 -0.36 30.76
C ALA A 216 -8.40 -0.60 29.65
N GLU A 217 -7.34 -1.38 29.93
CA GLU A 217 -6.36 -1.75 28.91
C GLU A 217 -6.93 -2.74 27.89
N ILE A 218 -7.93 -3.55 28.24
CA ILE A 218 -8.64 -4.42 27.28
C ILE A 218 -9.46 -3.59 26.29
N GLU A 219 -10.12 -2.51 26.72
CA GLU A 219 -10.84 -1.62 25.79
C GLU A 219 -9.85 -0.92 24.83
N LYS A 220 -8.73 -0.40 25.34
CA LYS A 220 -7.65 0.15 24.50
C LYS A 220 -7.04 -0.89 23.54
N ALA A 221 -6.97 -2.16 23.97
CA ALA A 221 -6.52 -3.23 23.10
C ALA A 221 -7.45 -3.38 21.89
N LYS A 222 -8.77 -3.28 22.07
CA LYS A 222 -9.73 -3.33 20.94
C LYS A 222 -9.43 -2.25 19.91
N GLU A 223 -9.23 -1.02 20.36
CA GLU A 223 -8.91 0.13 19.50
C GLU A 223 -7.60 -0.08 18.74
N THR A 224 -6.54 -0.48 19.44
CA THR A 224 -5.22 -0.70 18.81
C THR A 224 -5.23 -1.87 17.83
N PHE A 225 -5.92 -2.98 18.14
CA PHE A 225 -6.10 -4.10 17.21
C PHE A 225 -6.86 -3.68 15.95
N GLN A 226 -7.94 -2.91 16.11
CA GLN A 226 -8.74 -2.42 14.99
C GLN A 226 -7.92 -1.49 14.10
N ARG A 227 -7.19 -0.53 14.69
CA ARG A 227 -6.29 0.38 13.97
C ARG A 227 -5.21 -0.38 13.18
N ILE A 228 -4.56 -1.37 13.80
CA ILE A 228 -3.56 -2.21 13.11
C ILE A 228 -4.21 -2.93 11.92
N ARG A 229 -5.38 -3.55 12.11
CA ARG A 229 -6.09 -4.27 11.07
C ARG A 229 -6.43 -3.39 9.87
N GLU A 230 -6.83 -2.15 10.11
CA GLU A 230 -7.20 -1.19 9.06
C GLU A 230 -5.98 -0.71 8.25
N ILE A 231 -4.84 -0.51 8.91
CA ILE A 231 -3.64 0.04 8.28
C ILE A 231 -2.82 -1.03 7.54
N ILE A 232 -2.81 -2.29 8.01
CA ILE A 232 -2.01 -3.38 7.40
C ILE A 232 -2.20 -3.48 5.87
N PRO A 233 -3.44 -3.55 5.32
CA PRO A 233 -3.63 -3.66 3.88
C PRO A 233 -3.06 -2.46 3.11
N VAL A 234 -3.22 -1.25 3.66
CA VAL A 234 -2.74 0.00 3.06
C VAL A 234 -1.21 0.03 3.05
N ALA A 235 -0.58 -0.33 4.17
CA ALA A 235 0.87 -0.42 4.27
C ALA A 235 1.43 -1.50 3.32
N GLN A 236 0.81 -2.68 3.27
CA GLN A 236 1.22 -3.76 2.35
C GLN A 236 1.18 -3.32 0.89
N VAL A 237 0.10 -2.66 0.46
CA VAL A 237 0.01 -2.11 -0.90
C VAL A 237 1.05 -1.02 -1.11
N SER A 238 1.19 -0.08 -0.17
CA SER A 238 2.16 1.01 -0.27
C SER A 238 3.59 0.51 -0.41
N THR A 239 4.01 -0.50 0.34
CA THR A 239 5.34 -1.10 0.24
C THR A 239 5.59 -1.77 -1.11
N ARG A 240 4.55 -2.31 -1.76
CA ARG A 240 4.65 -2.92 -3.09
C ARG A 240 4.72 -1.89 -4.22
N LEU A 241 4.16 -0.71 -3.99
CA LEU A 241 4.15 0.40 -4.94
C LEU A 241 5.37 1.31 -4.79
N ASP A 242 6.04 1.24 -3.65
CA ASP A 242 7.20 2.07 -3.33
C ASP A 242 8.50 1.41 -3.79
N HIS A 243 9.33 2.16 -4.52
CA HIS A 243 10.63 1.75 -5.03
C HIS A 243 10.62 0.42 -5.86
N PRO A 244 11.67 0.12 -6.65
CA PRO A 244 12.87 0.90 -6.91
C PRO A 244 12.68 2.01 -7.95
N THR A 245 11.53 2.09 -8.62
CA THR A 245 11.31 3.05 -9.72
C THR A 245 10.36 4.18 -9.32
N GLY A 246 10.30 5.23 -10.14
CA GLY A 246 9.30 6.29 -10.01
C GLY A 246 7.88 5.91 -10.47
N SER A 247 7.66 4.69 -10.97
CA SER A 247 6.36 4.21 -11.45
C SER A 247 5.76 3.17 -10.49
N PRO A 248 4.63 3.49 -9.80
CA PRO A 248 3.95 2.55 -8.91
C PRO A 248 3.52 1.25 -9.60
N GLU A 249 3.08 1.32 -10.86
CA GLU A 249 2.63 0.15 -11.63
C GLU A 249 3.79 -0.80 -11.95
N VAL A 250 4.95 -0.24 -12.28
CA VAL A 250 6.17 -1.02 -12.48
C VAL A 250 6.61 -1.67 -11.17
N ASN A 251 6.64 -0.90 -10.07
CA ASN A 251 7.02 -1.41 -8.76
C ASN A 251 6.11 -2.58 -8.31
N LEU A 252 4.80 -2.49 -8.58
CA LEU A 252 3.87 -3.59 -8.33
C LEU A 252 4.26 -4.86 -9.10
N VAL A 253 4.54 -4.75 -10.40
CA VAL A 253 4.95 -5.89 -11.22
C VAL A 253 6.28 -6.47 -10.73
N LEU A 254 7.26 -5.63 -10.38
CA LEU A 254 8.54 -6.07 -9.83
C LEU A 254 8.38 -6.80 -8.49
N SER A 255 7.52 -6.30 -7.60
CA SER A 255 7.20 -6.93 -6.33
C SER A 255 6.53 -8.30 -6.53
N LEU A 256 5.52 -8.37 -7.41
CA LEU A 256 4.83 -9.63 -7.71
C LEU A 256 5.75 -10.64 -8.40
N ALA A 257 6.70 -10.17 -9.23
CA ALA A 257 7.70 -11.03 -9.87
C ALA A 257 8.59 -11.72 -8.82
N ARG A 258 9.04 -10.99 -7.79
CA ARG A 258 9.79 -11.58 -6.67
C ARG A 258 8.95 -12.59 -5.89
N ASP A 259 7.68 -12.29 -5.64
CA ASP A 259 6.78 -13.22 -4.96
C ASP A 259 6.53 -14.51 -5.76
N VAL A 260 6.44 -14.43 -7.10
CA VAL A 260 6.35 -15.59 -7.97
C VAL A 260 7.66 -16.38 -7.99
N GLU A 261 8.80 -15.69 -8.08
CA GLU A 261 10.13 -16.31 -8.02
C GLU A 261 10.33 -17.13 -6.74
N GLU A 262 9.87 -16.60 -5.60
CA GLU A 262 9.95 -17.24 -4.29
C GLU A 262 8.81 -18.24 -4.03
N SER A 263 7.95 -18.51 -5.04
CA SER A 263 6.79 -19.40 -4.96
C SER A 263 5.78 -19.00 -3.86
N ARG A 264 5.75 -17.71 -3.47
CA ARG A 264 4.77 -17.16 -2.52
C ARG A 264 3.43 -16.84 -3.16
N LEU A 265 3.40 -16.64 -4.48
CA LEU A 265 2.24 -16.15 -5.22
C LEU A 265 2.07 -16.91 -6.54
N GLN A 266 0.82 -17.09 -6.97
CA GLN A 266 0.51 -17.70 -8.25
C GLN A 266 0.82 -16.75 -9.42
N GLU A 267 1.36 -17.32 -10.49
CA GLU A 267 1.78 -16.60 -11.70
C GLU A 267 0.63 -15.83 -12.39
N THR A 268 -0.62 -16.27 -12.19
CA THR A 268 -1.82 -15.63 -12.76
C THR A 268 -2.01 -14.19 -12.28
N ILE A 269 -1.65 -13.91 -11.02
CA ILE A 269 -1.75 -12.56 -10.44
C ILE A 269 -0.69 -11.64 -11.06
N LEU A 270 0.53 -12.14 -11.26
CA LEU A 270 1.59 -11.40 -11.96
C LEU A 270 1.19 -11.10 -13.41
N LEU A 271 0.63 -12.07 -14.13
CA LEU A 271 0.16 -11.90 -15.51
C LEU A 271 -0.90 -10.79 -15.61
N GLN A 272 -1.88 -10.77 -14.70
CA GLN A 272 -2.92 -9.73 -14.68
C GLN A 272 -2.34 -8.33 -14.45
N ALA A 273 -1.36 -8.20 -13.54
CA ALA A 273 -0.69 -6.93 -13.30
C ALA A 273 0.12 -6.48 -14.52
N LEU A 274 0.82 -7.42 -15.17
CA LEU A 274 1.60 -7.18 -16.38
C LEU A 274 0.72 -6.74 -17.56
N ASP A 275 -0.44 -7.39 -17.77
CA ASP A 275 -1.38 -7.02 -18.84
C ASP A 275 -1.88 -5.59 -18.69
N ARG A 276 -2.16 -5.16 -17.45
CA ARG A 276 -2.54 -3.77 -17.14
C ARG A 276 -1.40 -2.80 -17.44
N LEU A 277 -0.19 -3.11 -16.95
CA LEU A 277 1.00 -2.31 -17.22
C LEU A 277 1.26 -2.17 -18.73
N LYS A 278 1.10 -3.26 -19.49
CA LYS A 278 1.26 -3.27 -20.95
C LYS A 278 0.23 -2.37 -21.64
N ALA A 279 -1.04 -2.45 -21.26
CA ALA A 279 -2.08 -1.62 -21.84
C ALA A 279 -1.79 -0.12 -21.60
N ASN A 280 -1.44 0.24 -20.37
CA ASN A 280 -1.07 1.61 -20.01
C ASN A 280 0.19 2.08 -20.76
N PHE A 281 1.21 1.23 -20.81
CA PHE A 281 2.44 1.50 -21.55
C PHE A 281 2.19 1.74 -23.05
N GLN A 282 1.34 0.93 -23.68
CA GLN A 282 0.97 1.11 -25.09
C GLN A 282 0.29 2.46 -25.32
N GLN A 283 -0.66 2.83 -24.46
CA GLN A 283 -1.33 4.12 -24.52
C GLN A 283 -0.33 5.29 -24.36
N THR A 284 0.57 5.22 -23.37
CA THR A 284 1.59 6.25 -23.16
C THR A 284 2.55 6.37 -24.35
N ARG A 285 2.98 5.25 -24.93
CA ARG A 285 3.86 5.23 -26.10
C ARG A 285 3.19 5.84 -27.33
N GLU A 286 1.92 5.55 -27.56
CA GLU A 286 1.15 6.14 -28.66
C GLU A 286 0.99 7.66 -28.50
N GLN A 287 0.66 8.12 -27.28
CA GLN A 287 0.59 9.55 -26.96
C GLN A 287 1.94 10.24 -27.16
N PHE A 288 3.01 9.64 -26.68
CA PHE A 288 4.37 10.15 -26.87
C PHE A 288 4.76 10.22 -28.35
N ALA A 289 4.48 9.17 -29.13
CA ALA A 289 4.77 9.14 -30.57
C ALA A 289 3.97 10.20 -31.35
N ALA A 290 2.75 10.53 -30.91
CA ALA A 290 1.99 11.63 -31.49
C ALA A 290 2.63 12.99 -31.21
N LEU A 291 3.13 13.21 -29.97
CA LEU A 291 3.83 14.44 -29.58
C LEU A 291 5.18 14.59 -30.29
N ALA A 292 5.95 13.51 -30.39
CA ALA A 292 7.26 13.50 -31.03
C ALA A 292 7.22 13.85 -32.53
N LYS A 293 6.09 13.62 -33.21
CA LYS A 293 5.86 14.01 -34.61
C LYS A 293 5.65 15.51 -34.81
N GLY A 294 5.46 16.28 -33.73
CA GLY A 294 5.35 17.74 -33.79
C GLY A 294 6.62 18.41 -34.33
N LYS A 295 6.49 19.63 -34.86
CA LYS A 295 7.68 20.43 -35.21
C LYS A 295 8.37 20.89 -33.93
N VAL A 296 9.45 20.20 -33.56
CA VAL A 296 10.32 20.55 -32.44
C VAL A 296 11.51 21.36 -32.96
N GLU A 297 11.67 22.60 -32.51
CA GLU A 297 12.80 23.46 -32.93
C GLU A 297 14.05 23.30 -32.04
N SER A 298 13.87 22.75 -30.83
CA SER A 298 14.93 22.57 -29.85
C SER A 298 15.69 21.25 -30.06
N VAL A 299 17.00 21.34 -30.32
CA VAL A 299 17.90 20.17 -30.45
C VAL A 299 17.89 19.31 -29.19
N LEU A 300 17.83 19.94 -28.01
CA LEU A 300 17.81 19.23 -26.73
C LEU A 300 16.54 18.39 -26.56
N VAL A 301 15.41 18.89 -27.05
CA VAL A 301 14.15 18.12 -27.03
C VAL A 301 14.24 16.94 -28.00
N HIS A 302 14.90 17.09 -29.14
CA HIS A 302 15.07 15.99 -30.10
C HIS A 302 15.95 14.86 -29.54
N GLU A 303 17.09 15.20 -28.93
CA GLU A 303 17.96 14.21 -28.26
C GLU A 303 17.21 13.47 -27.14
N GLU A 304 16.38 14.19 -26.38
CA GLU A 304 15.62 13.56 -25.29
C GLU A 304 14.47 12.70 -25.81
N ILE A 305 13.89 13.03 -26.97
CA ILE A 305 12.93 12.16 -27.66
C ILE A 305 13.59 10.83 -28.03
N GLU A 306 14.77 10.83 -28.64
CA GLU A 306 15.49 9.61 -29.01
C GLU A 306 15.77 8.72 -27.79
N ARG A 307 16.23 9.30 -26.67
CA ARG A 307 16.45 8.55 -25.42
C ARG A 307 15.17 7.94 -24.85
N THR A 308 14.05 8.66 -24.99
CA THR A 308 12.74 8.18 -24.53
C THR A 308 12.27 7.02 -25.39
N GLU A 309 12.48 7.06 -26.70
CA GLU A 309 12.18 5.94 -27.60
C GLU A 309 13.03 4.70 -27.26
N GLU A 310 14.34 4.86 -27.02
CA GLU A 310 15.20 3.76 -26.56
C GLU A 310 14.71 3.13 -25.25
N ALA A 311 14.25 3.97 -24.31
CA ALA A 311 13.73 3.50 -23.03
C ALA A 311 12.37 2.78 -23.18
N HIS A 312 11.49 3.25 -24.08
CA HIS A 312 10.28 2.55 -24.45
C HIS A 312 10.57 1.19 -25.08
N ASP A 313 11.53 1.11 -26.01
CA ASP A 313 11.90 -0.16 -26.65
C ASP A 313 12.44 -1.17 -25.63
N LEU A 314 13.22 -0.72 -24.65
CA LEU A 314 13.69 -1.57 -23.55
C LEU A 314 12.53 -2.07 -22.68
N GLN A 315 11.54 -1.21 -22.39
CA GLN A 315 10.36 -1.61 -21.62
C GLN A 315 9.50 -2.63 -22.37
N GLU A 316 9.32 -2.46 -23.68
CA GLU A 316 8.62 -3.43 -24.53
C GLU A 316 9.33 -4.80 -24.54
N GLN A 317 10.67 -4.81 -24.62
CA GLN A 317 11.45 -6.03 -24.50
C GLN A 317 11.28 -6.70 -23.14
N ALA A 318 11.32 -5.92 -22.05
CA ALA A 318 11.11 -6.45 -20.70
C ALA A 318 9.74 -7.11 -20.55
N ILE A 319 8.68 -6.44 -21.04
CA ILE A 319 7.32 -7.00 -21.08
C ILE A 319 7.29 -8.29 -21.90
N GLY A 320 7.97 -8.34 -23.05
CA GLY A 320 8.10 -9.54 -23.87
C GLY A 320 8.73 -10.73 -23.12
N GLU A 321 9.83 -10.49 -22.38
CA GLU A 321 10.50 -11.53 -21.58
C GLU A 321 9.62 -12.05 -20.43
N PHE A 322 8.77 -11.20 -19.83
CA PHE A 322 7.79 -11.69 -18.87
C PHE A 322 6.81 -12.68 -19.51
N TYR A 323 6.34 -12.44 -20.73
CA TYR A 323 5.50 -13.41 -21.44
C TYR A 323 6.26 -14.70 -21.78
N GLU A 324 7.53 -14.61 -22.16
CA GLU A 324 8.39 -15.78 -22.36
C GLU A 324 8.56 -16.59 -21.08
N PHE A 325 8.63 -15.94 -19.90
CA PHE A 325 8.64 -16.65 -18.62
C PHE A 325 7.36 -17.49 -18.42
N PHE A 326 6.17 -16.98 -18.76
CA PHE A 326 4.93 -17.75 -18.61
C PHE A 326 4.87 -18.98 -19.52
N GLU A 327 5.58 -18.96 -20.65
CA GLU A 327 5.71 -20.12 -21.55
C GLU A 327 6.80 -21.10 -21.09
N SER A 328 7.97 -20.58 -20.73
CA SER A 328 9.18 -21.38 -20.45
C SER A 328 9.30 -21.84 -19.00
N ARG A 329 8.66 -21.13 -18.06
CA ARG A 329 8.78 -21.29 -16.60
C ARG A 329 10.21 -21.16 -16.07
N GLN A 330 11.10 -20.52 -16.83
CA GLN A 330 12.48 -20.35 -16.44
C GLN A 330 12.65 -19.12 -15.55
N VAL A 331 12.95 -19.33 -14.26
CA VAL A 331 13.17 -18.24 -13.28
C VAL A 331 14.26 -17.25 -13.72
N GLY A 332 15.27 -17.71 -14.46
CA GLY A 332 16.30 -16.83 -15.02
C GLY A 332 15.75 -15.77 -15.99
N VAL A 333 14.72 -16.12 -16.77
CA VAL A 333 14.04 -15.20 -17.69
C VAL A 333 13.23 -14.18 -16.90
N LEU A 334 12.52 -14.61 -15.83
CA LEU A 334 11.77 -13.72 -14.94
C LEU A 334 12.68 -12.65 -14.31
N ARG A 335 13.86 -13.04 -13.81
CA ARG A 335 14.84 -12.11 -13.23
C ARG A 335 15.37 -11.11 -14.27
N SER A 336 15.66 -11.58 -15.49
CA SER A 336 16.09 -10.73 -16.60
C SER A 336 15.01 -9.70 -16.94
N ALA A 337 13.76 -10.15 -17.11
CA ALA A 337 12.62 -9.32 -17.42
C ALA A 337 12.41 -8.23 -16.35
N ALA A 338 12.45 -8.61 -15.07
CA ALA A 338 12.33 -7.67 -13.95
C ALA A 338 13.45 -6.63 -13.94
N SER A 339 14.71 -7.05 -14.13
CA SER A 339 15.84 -6.11 -14.19
C SER A 339 15.73 -5.13 -15.34
N LYS A 340 15.29 -5.58 -16.53
CA LYS A 340 15.10 -4.70 -17.69
C LYS A 340 13.94 -3.73 -17.49
N LEU A 341 12.86 -4.19 -16.87
CA LEU A 341 11.68 -3.37 -16.58
C LEU A 341 12.04 -2.25 -15.58
N GLU A 342 12.79 -2.58 -14.53
CA GLU A 342 13.33 -1.60 -13.59
C GLU A 342 14.23 -0.58 -14.28
N GLU A 343 15.16 -1.05 -15.12
CA GLU A 343 16.07 -0.18 -15.87
C GLU A 343 15.31 0.77 -16.81
N SER A 344 14.36 0.25 -17.59
CA SER A 344 13.58 1.06 -18.54
C SER A 344 12.74 2.10 -17.81
N ALA A 345 12.07 1.74 -16.71
CA ALA A 345 11.26 2.66 -15.94
C ALA A 345 12.10 3.80 -15.34
N ASN A 346 13.29 3.49 -14.81
CA ASN A 346 14.22 4.49 -14.31
C ASN A 346 14.77 5.41 -15.41
N ARG A 347 15.00 4.87 -16.62
CA ARG A 347 15.39 5.69 -17.78
C ARG A 347 14.27 6.62 -18.21
N LEU A 348 13.03 6.14 -18.29
CA LEU A 348 11.87 6.98 -18.64
C LEU A 348 11.63 8.08 -17.61
N TYR A 349 11.75 7.76 -16.31
CA TYR A 349 11.63 8.75 -15.26
C TYR A 349 12.69 9.86 -15.39
N LYS A 350 13.95 9.51 -15.68
CA LYS A 350 15.00 10.49 -15.98
C LYS A 350 14.70 11.33 -17.22
N CYS A 351 14.14 10.72 -18.26
CA CYS A 351 13.75 11.45 -19.47
C CYS A 351 12.66 12.48 -19.16
N TYR A 352 11.69 12.12 -18.33
CA TYR A 352 10.66 13.02 -17.84
C TYR A 352 11.26 14.22 -17.06
N GLU A 353 12.18 13.98 -16.13
CA GLU A 353 12.88 15.05 -15.40
C GLU A 353 13.67 15.97 -16.34
N ASN A 354 14.31 15.39 -17.37
CA ASN A 354 15.03 16.15 -18.39
C ASN A 354 14.08 17.02 -19.22
N PHE A 355 12.93 16.48 -19.66
CA PHE A 355 11.91 17.26 -20.37
C PHE A 355 11.40 18.42 -19.51
N GLN A 356 11.12 18.19 -18.22
CA GLN A 356 10.75 19.27 -17.30
C GLN A 356 11.86 20.33 -17.22
N SER A 357 13.12 19.91 -17.08
CA SER A 357 14.26 20.84 -17.03
C SER A 357 14.44 21.64 -18.32
N ILE A 358 14.20 21.03 -19.49
CA ILE A 358 14.26 21.70 -20.79
C ILE A 358 13.13 22.71 -20.90
N ALA A 359 11.89 22.31 -20.59
CA ALA A 359 10.72 23.18 -20.58
C ALA A 359 10.92 24.39 -19.65
N ASP A 360 11.59 24.18 -18.51
CA ASP A 360 11.92 25.25 -17.58
C ASP A 360 13.00 26.22 -18.08
N ARG A 361 13.83 25.83 -19.04
CA ARG A 361 14.87 26.68 -19.62
C ARG A 361 14.42 27.35 -20.90
N GLU A 362 13.55 26.71 -21.66
CA GLU A 362 13.10 27.17 -22.95
C GLU A 362 12.31 28.48 -22.80
N GLY A 363 12.68 29.49 -23.59
CA GLY A 363 12.11 30.84 -23.47
C GLY A 363 12.51 31.60 -22.19
N LYS A 364 13.53 31.16 -21.43
CA LYS A 364 14.05 31.89 -20.26
C LYS A 364 15.50 32.37 -20.45
N VAL A 365 15.87 33.47 -19.80
CA VAL A 365 17.21 34.09 -19.82
C VAL A 365 17.95 33.77 -18.52
N PRO A 366 19.15 33.15 -18.57
CA PRO A 366 19.93 32.85 -17.37
C PRO A 366 20.54 34.13 -16.78
N CYS A 367 20.47 34.27 -15.46
CA CYS A 367 21.15 35.35 -14.75
C CYS A 367 22.66 35.11 -14.71
N VAL A 368 23.46 36.08 -15.15
CA VAL A 368 24.92 35.97 -15.18
C VAL A 368 25.54 35.85 -13.78
N ARG A 369 24.82 36.31 -12.74
CA ARG A 369 25.33 36.31 -11.36
C ARG A 369 25.00 35.03 -10.59
N CYS A 370 23.80 34.48 -10.74
CA CYS A 370 23.33 33.33 -9.94
C CYS A 370 22.81 32.16 -10.77
N SER A 371 22.89 32.23 -12.10
CA SER A 371 22.44 31.20 -13.05
C SER A 371 20.94 30.85 -13.01
N HIS A 372 20.13 31.57 -12.23
CA HIS A 372 18.68 31.40 -12.22
C HIS A 372 18.09 31.78 -13.58
N TYR A 373 17.17 30.98 -14.12
CA TYR A 373 16.49 31.24 -15.38
C TYR A 373 15.27 32.13 -15.16
N ASN A 374 15.19 33.25 -15.88
CA ASN A 374 14.15 34.27 -15.68
C ASN A 374 13.34 34.46 -16.98
N PRO A 375 12.07 34.89 -16.91
CA PRO A 375 11.29 35.23 -18.09
C PRO A 375 11.98 36.30 -18.95
N VAL A 376 11.86 36.23 -20.28
CA VAL A 376 12.52 37.18 -21.22
C VAL A 376 12.10 38.63 -20.97
N GLN A 377 10.91 38.86 -20.41
CA GLN A 377 10.40 40.22 -20.15
C GLN A 377 11.02 40.90 -18.92
N ARG A 378 11.76 40.18 -18.06
CA ARG A 378 12.35 40.79 -16.86
C ARG A 378 13.73 41.39 -17.14
N HIS A 379 13.95 42.58 -16.60
CA HIS A 379 15.25 43.28 -16.68
C HIS A 379 16.21 42.91 -15.55
N ASN A 380 15.70 42.33 -14.46
CA ASN A 380 16.47 41.96 -13.28
C ASN A 380 16.12 40.53 -12.87
N CYS A 381 17.12 39.83 -12.33
CA CYS A 381 16.95 38.47 -11.85
C CYS A 381 16.01 38.42 -10.64
N GLU A 382 15.04 37.50 -10.66
CA GLU A 382 14.07 37.34 -9.58
C GLU A 382 14.73 36.94 -8.25
N LYS A 383 15.79 36.13 -8.34
CA LYS A 383 16.48 35.58 -7.16
C LYS A 383 17.51 36.51 -6.54
N CYS A 384 18.28 37.25 -7.36
CA CYS A 384 19.43 38.01 -6.86
C CYS A 384 19.45 39.50 -7.24
N GLY A 385 18.43 39.97 -7.97
CA GLY A 385 18.30 41.37 -8.40
C GLY A 385 19.30 41.84 -9.46
N ALA A 386 20.26 41.00 -9.88
CA ALA A 386 21.26 41.37 -10.88
C ALA A 386 20.61 41.65 -12.25
N PRO A 387 21.08 42.64 -13.02
CA PRO A 387 20.53 42.95 -14.34
C PRO A 387 20.72 41.77 -15.29
N LEU A 388 19.67 41.45 -16.05
CA LEU A 388 19.65 40.39 -17.03
C LEU A 388 20.13 40.90 -18.40
N PRO A 389 20.82 40.08 -19.20
CA PRO A 389 21.23 40.45 -20.54
C PRO A 389 19.99 40.63 -21.44
N VAL A 390 19.59 41.88 -21.65
CA VAL A 390 18.53 42.25 -22.59
C VAL A 390 19.06 42.03 -24.00
N LYS A 391 18.45 41.12 -24.78
CA LYS A 391 18.78 40.97 -26.20
C LYS A 391 18.42 42.26 -26.94
N ALA A 392 19.41 43.13 -27.15
CA ALA A 392 19.29 44.28 -28.02
C ALA A 392 19.15 43.77 -29.47
N GLY A 393 17.93 43.71 -30.00
CA GLY A 393 17.73 43.40 -31.42
C GLY A 393 16.45 42.68 -31.84
N THR A 394 15.51 42.38 -30.95
CA THR A 394 14.20 41.86 -31.39
C THR A 394 13.18 42.98 -31.39
N GLU A 395 13.12 43.74 -32.49
CA GLU A 395 11.98 44.60 -32.80
C GLU A 395 10.76 43.69 -33.03
N THR A 396 9.98 43.48 -31.97
CA THR A 396 8.66 42.86 -32.07
C THR A 396 7.72 43.81 -32.82
N SER A 397 7.33 43.37 -34.02
CA SER A 397 6.24 43.93 -34.82
C SER A 397 4.97 44.14 -33.98
N THR A 398 4.54 45.39 -33.85
CA THR A 398 3.41 45.89 -33.06
C THR A 398 2.10 45.90 -33.85
N PHE A 399 1.72 44.79 -34.48
CA PHE A 399 0.37 44.63 -35.04
C PHE A 399 -0.16 43.22 -34.77
N SER A 400 -1.34 43.17 -34.15
CA SER A 400 -2.14 41.97 -33.79
C SER A 400 -1.93 41.42 -32.37
N ALA A 401 -2.22 42.24 -31.36
CA ALA A 401 -2.73 41.78 -30.05
C ALA A 401 -3.35 42.98 -29.31
N ALA A 402 -4.46 43.51 -29.85
CA ALA A 402 -5.40 44.30 -29.07
C ALA A 402 -6.61 43.41 -28.80
N GLU A 403 -7.08 43.42 -27.55
CA GLU A 403 -8.26 42.72 -27.01
C GLU A 403 -8.07 41.29 -26.51
N ALA A 404 -7.31 41.16 -25.41
CA ALA A 404 -7.81 40.53 -24.20
C ALA A 404 -7.00 41.10 -23.03
N GLY A 405 -7.68 41.75 -22.08
CA GLY A 405 -7.02 42.32 -20.89
C GLY A 405 -6.30 41.25 -20.09
N PRO A 406 -5.22 41.59 -19.36
CA PRO A 406 -4.56 40.66 -18.47
C PRO A 406 -5.47 40.44 -17.25
N THR A 407 -6.17 39.32 -17.21
CA THR A 407 -6.72 38.79 -15.96
C THR A 407 -5.53 38.37 -15.10
N PRO A 408 -5.36 38.89 -13.87
CA PRO A 408 -4.24 38.48 -13.03
C PRO A 408 -4.46 37.05 -12.56
N GLY A 409 -3.50 36.17 -12.87
CA GLY A 409 -3.27 34.91 -12.15
C GLY A 409 -4.35 33.84 -12.30
N ASN A 410 -4.38 33.14 -13.44
CA ASN A 410 -4.78 31.72 -13.49
C ASN A 410 -4.45 31.13 -14.86
N SER A 411 -3.17 30.80 -15.09
CA SER A 411 -2.73 30.05 -16.27
C SER A 411 -2.31 28.62 -15.92
N MET A 412 -3.00 27.99 -14.95
CA MET A 412 -3.04 26.53 -14.90
C MET A 412 -4.16 26.07 -15.83
N GLY A 413 -3.87 25.08 -16.69
CA GLY A 413 -4.87 24.43 -17.54
C GLY A 413 -6.06 23.88 -16.74
N PRO A 414 -7.09 23.34 -17.43
CA PRO A 414 -8.20 22.67 -16.75
C PRO A 414 -7.67 21.61 -15.79
N VAL A 415 -8.31 21.48 -14.62
CA VAL A 415 -7.97 20.42 -13.66
C VAL A 415 -8.49 19.11 -14.26
N VAL A 416 -7.61 18.32 -14.86
CA VAL A 416 -8.01 17.08 -15.56
C VAL A 416 -7.84 15.90 -14.61
N THR A 417 -8.93 15.53 -13.94
CA THR A 417 -9.06 14.17 -13.35
C THR A 417 -9.64 13.22 -14.40
N GLU A 418 -9.42 11.91 -14.27
CA GLU A 418 -9.98 10.92 -15.22
C GLU A 418 -11.50 11.05 -15.39
N ASN A 419 -12.21 11.36 -14.29
CA ASN A 419 -13.65 11.53 -14.32
C ASN A 419 -14.07 12.79 -15.10
N LEU A 420 -13.36 13.90 -14.92
CA LEU A 420 -13.61 15.14 -15.67
C LEU A 420 -13.25 14.99 -17.15
N LEU A 421 -12.18 14.27 -17.47
CA LEU A 421 -11.79 13.97 -18.85
C LEU A 421 -12.91 13.27 -19.60
N LYS A 422 -13.51 12.23 -19.00
CA LYS A 422 -14.63 11.50 -19.61
C LYS A 422 -15.84 12.39 -19.90
N VAL A 423 -16.14 13.34 -19.01
CA VAL A 423 -17.22 14.31 -19.22
C VAL A 423 -16.87 15.28 -20.36
N TYR A 424 -15.65 15.81 -20.38
CA TYR A 424 -15.20 16.72 -21.43
C TYR A 424 -15.13 16.07 -22.81
N GLU A 425 -14.72 14.80 -22.89
CA GLU A 425 -14.78 14.02 -24.12
C GLU A 425 -16.23 13.85 -24.60
N ALA A 426 -17.16 13.53 -23.70
CA ALA A 426 -18.58 13.42 -24.04
C ALA A 426 -19.18 14.76 -24.50
N VAL A 427 -18.82 15.86 -23.83
CA VAL A 427 -19.21 17.23 -24.22
C VAL A 427 -18.71 17.57 -25.63
N ASN A 428 -17.44 17.30 -25.93
CA ASN A 428 -16.87 17.55 -27.25
C ASN A 428 -17.50 16.64 -28.32
N ALA A 429 -17.73 15.37 -27.98
CA ALA A 429 -18.33 14.40 -28.89
C ALA A 429 -19.79 14.75 -29.22
N VAL A 430 -20.57 15.27 -28.27
CA VAL A 430 -21.96 15.69 -28.54
C VAL A 430 -22.01 17.00 -29.33
N ASP A 431 -21.13 17.98 -29.06
CA ASP A 431 -21.01 19.21 -29.88
C ASP A 431 -20.60 18.89 -31.33
N ALA A 432 -19.73 17.89 -31.51
CA ALA A 432 -19.31 17.40 -32.81
C ALA A 432 -20.33 16.47 -33.50
N GLY A 433 -21.43 16.11 -32.83
CA GLY A 433 -22.44 15.17 -33.34
C GLY A 433 -21.93 13.73 -33.50
N GLN A 434 -20.89 13.34 -32.74
CA GLN A 434 -20.27 12.02 -32.76
C GLN A 434 -20.99 11.01 -31.85
N ILE A 435 -21.60 11.48 -30.77
CA ILE A 435 -22.47 10.69 -29.89
C ILE A 435 -23.89 11.24 -29.92
N SER A 436 -24.86 10.38 -29.65
CA SER A 436 -26.25 10.75 -29.50
C SER A 436 -26.50 11.54 -28.22
N MET A 437 -27.61 12.29 -28.18
CA MET A 437 -28.01 13.02 -26.98
C MET A 437 -28.31 12.08 -25.80
N GLU A 438 -28.77 10.86 -26.08
CA GLU A 438 -29.03 9.83 -25.06
C GLU A 438 -27.73 9.36 -24.42
N GLU A 439 -26.72 9.00 -25.23
CA GLU A 439 -25.38 8.62 -24.75
C GLU A 439 -24.72 9.76 -23.95
N PHE A 440 -24.89 11.00 -24.37
CA PHE A 440 -24.40 12.16 -23.61
C PHE A 440 -25.07 12.26 -22.23
N LEU A 441 -26.40 12.11 -22.16
CA LEU A 441 -27.14 12.17 -20.89
C LEU A 441 -26.83 11.01 -19.95
N GLU A 442 -26.44 9.85 -20.46
CA GLU A 442 -25.93 8.75 -19.65
C GLU A 442 -24.62 9.12 -18.95
N VAL A 443 -23.68 9.76 -19.67
CA VAL A 443 -22.43 10.26 -19.07
C VAL A 443 -22.71 11.34 -18.03
N VAL A 444 -23.59 12.29 -18.33
CA VAL A 444 -23.98 13.35 -17.37
C VAL A 444 -24.63 12.75 -16.11
N SER A 445 -25.49 11.74 -16.26
CA SER A 445 -26.15 11.10 -15.11
C SER A 445 -25.18 10.25 -14.28
N TRP A 446 -24.23 9.57 -14.92
CA TRP A 446 -23.13 8.89 -14.23
C TRP A 446 -22.29 9.88 -13.42
N PHE A 447 -21.93 11.00 -14.02
CA PHE A 447 -21.12 12.03 -13.36
C PHE A 447 -21.88 12.67 -12.19
N GLU A 448 -23.17 12.96 -12.33
CA GLU A 448 -24.04 13.42 -11.23
C GLU A 448 -24.08 12.39 -10.08
N GLY A 449 -24.13 11.10 -10.40
CA GLY A 449 -24.06 10.03 -9.42
C GLY A 449 -22.75 10.06 -8.61
N LEU A 450 -21.61 10.26 -9.28
CA LEU A 450 -20.32 10.42 -8.63
C LEU A 450 -20.29 11.64 -7.71
N VAL A 451 -20.71 12.81 -8.20
CA VAL A 451 -20.72 14.05 -7.42
C VAL A 451 -21.58 13.90 -6.16
N ARG A 452 -22.75 13.27 -6.26
CA ARG A 452 -23.62 12.99 -5.10
C ARG A 452 -23.02 11.99 -4.12
N THR A 453 -22.32 10.97 -4.61
CA THR A 453 -21.63 10.02 -3.72
C THR A 453 -20.52 10.73 -2.96
N TYR A 454 -19.67 11.50 -3.66
CA TYR A 454 -18.56 12.23 -3.04
C TYR A 454 -19.00 13.35 -2.11
N SER A 455 -20.08 14.07 -2.42
CA SER A 455 -20.61 15.11 -1.53
C SER A 455 -21.21 14.55 -0.24
N ARG A 456 -21.75 13.33 -0.28
CA ARG A 456 -22.26 12.61 0.91
C ARG A 456 -21.16 11.93 1.72
N SER A 457 -20.11 11.48 1.06
CA SER A 457 -18.96 10.85 1.70
C SER A 457 -17.87 11.85 2.05
N ALA A 458 -18.11 13.15 1.86
CA ALA A 458 -17.21 14.18 2.32
C ALA A 458 -17.09 14.01 3.83
N PRO A 459 -15.87 13.78 4.37
CA PRO A 459 -15.71 13.67 5.81
C PRO A 459 -16.28 14.95 6.43
N GLU A 460 -17.14 14.80 7.45
CA GLU A 460 -17.44 15.92 8.32
C GLU A 460 -16.09 16.49 8.75
N VAL A 461 -15.87 17.78 8.46
CA VAL A 461 -14.64 18.46 8.85
C VAL A 461 -14.47 18.16 10.33
N PRO A 462 -13.40 17.46 10.75
CA PRO A 462 -13.26 17.07 12.14
C PRO A 462 -13.40 18.35 12.96
N GLU A 463 -14.43 18.42 13.82
CA GLU A 463 -14.41 19.42 14.87
C GLU A 463 -13.08 19.18 15.59
N LEU A 464 -12.23 20.21 15.65
CA LEU A 464 -11.01 20.14 16.43
C LEU A 464 -11.47 19.89 17.86
N ASP A 465 -11.47 18.62 18.27
CA ASP A 465 -11.79 18.23 19.63
C ASP A 465 -10.57 18.61 20.48
N LEU A 466 -10.56 19.88 20.87
CA LEU A 466 -9.50 20.46 21.67
C LEU A 466 -9.34 19.68 22.98
N ASP A 467 -10.39 18.99 23.45
CA ASP A 467 -10.36 18.17 24.66
C ASP A 467 -9.57 16.86 24.49
N GLU A 468 -9.25 16.43 23.25
CA GLU A 468 -8.38 15.28 22.97
C GLU A 468 -6.88 15.64 22.90
N LEU A 469 -6.53 16.92 22.81
CA LEU A 469 -5.13 17.37 22.88
C LEU A 469 -4.60 17.21 24.31
N SER A 470 -3.32 16.85 24.44
CA SER A 470 -2.69 16.76 25.76
C SER A 470 -2.66 18.14 26.44
N GLU A 471 -2.72 18.19 27.78
CA GLU A 471 -2.64 19.45 28.53
C GLU A 471 -1.37 20.27 28.18
N GLU A 472 -0.28 19.60 27.77
CA GLU A 472 0.98 20.22 27.34
C GLU A 472 0.87 20.84 25.92
N ASP A 473 0.09 20.23 25.03
CA ASP A 473 -0.20 20.77 23.69
C ASP A 473 -1.22 21.91 23.74
N GLN A 474 -2.18 21.85 24.68
CA GLN A 474 -3.15 22.92 24.93
C GLN A 474 -2.47 24.19 25.48
N GLU A 475 -1.44 24.06 26.33
CA GLU A 475 -0.69 25.22 26.85
C GLU A 475 0.24 25.85 25.81
N THR A 476 0.59 25.14 24.73
CA THR A 476 1.52 25.62 23.69
C THR A 476 0.82 26.22 22.47
N LEU A 477 -0.43 25.85 22.19
CA LEU A 477 -1.25 26.47 21.13
C LEU A 477 -1.80 27.82 21.61
N SER A 478 -1.37 28.91 20.97
CA SER A 478 -1.91 30.23 21.30
C SER A 478 -3.38 30.35 20.87
N GLU A 479 -4.17 31.19 21.54
CA GLU A 479 -5.55 31.51 21.12
C GLU A 479 -5.59 32.00 19.65
N GLU A 480 -4.52 32.65 19.18
CA GLU A 480 -4.37 33.12 17.80
C GLU A 480 -4.20 31.97 16.79
N ASP A 481 -3.51 30.89 17.17
CA ASP A 481 -3.35 29.69 16.33
C ASP A 481 -4.67 28.92 16.20
N GLN A 482 -5.45 28.83 17.28
CA GLN A 482 -6.78 28.23 17.28
C GLN A 482 -7.76 29.01 16.39
N GLU A 483 -7.78 30.35 16.52
CA GLU A 483 -8.62 31.20 15.67
C GLU A 483 -8.20 31.13 14.19
N THR A 484 -6.91 30.96 13.91
CA THR A 484 -6.38 30.80 12.55
C THR A 484 -6.80 29.45 11.95
N ALA A 485 -6.69 28.36 12.72
CA ALA A 485 -7.13 27.04 12.31
C ALA A 485 -8.64 27.00 12.02
N HIS A 486 -9.46 27.61 12.89
CA HIS A 486 -10.90 27.69 12.67
C HIS A 486 -11.25 28.47 11.39
N ARG A 487 -10.62 29.63 11.17
CA ARG A 487 -10.83 30.43 9.94
C ARG A 487 -10.45 29.66 8.68
N LEU A 488 -9.36 28.90 8.71
CA LEU A 488 -8.94 28.05 7.59
C LEU A 488 -9.96 26.94 7.33
N MET A 489 -10.49 26.29 8.37
CA MET A 489 -11.51 25.26 8.20
C MET A 489 -12.82 25.80 7.63
N GLU A 490 -13.29 26.96 8.11
CA GLU A 490 -14.47 27.63 7.53
C GLU A 490 -14.25 28.00 6.06
N GLU A 491 -13.05 28.47 5.70
CA GLU A 491 -12.71 28.78 4.31
C GLU A 491 -12.70 27.53 3.43
N LEU A 492 -12.17 26.41 3.93
CA LEU A 492 -12.16 25.13 3.21
C LEU A 492 -13.56 24.57 3.01
N GLU A 493 -14.41 24.63 4.03
CA GLU A 493 -15.80 24.19 3.92
C GLU A 493 -16.57 25.03 2.89
N ARG A 494 -16.35 26.36 2.91
CA ARG A 494 -16.93 27.28 1.93
C ARG A 494 -16.48 26.94 0.51
N LEU A 495 -15.17 26.75 0.29
CA LEU A 495 -14.62 26.39 -1.03
C LEU A 495 -15.13 25.03 -1.52
N PHE A 496 -15.25 24.04 -0.62
CA PHE A 496 -15.81 22.74 -0.97
C PHE A 496 -17.26 22.87 -1.43
N ARG A 497 -18.08 23.60 -0.68
CA ARG A 497 -19.49 23.84 -1.00
C ARG A 497 -19.66 24.58 -2.32
N GLU A 498 -18.91 25.67 -2.53
CA GLU A 498 -18.86 26.40 -3.81
C GLU A 498 -18.46 25.47 -4.97
N GLY A 499 -17.48 24.59 -4.74
CA GLY A 499 -17.03 23.60 -5.72
C GLY A 499 -18.13 22.64 -6.17
N VAL A 500 -18.89 22.10 -5.21
CA VAL A 500 -20.01 21.19 -5.49
C VAL A 500 -21.15 21.94 -6.20
N GLU A 501 -21.54 23.12 -5.72
CA GLU A 501 -22.62 23.94 -6.31
C GLU A 501 -22.32 24.30 -7.78
N HIS A 502 -21.07 24.62 -8.11
CA HIS A 502 -20.66 24.89 -9.49
C HIS A 502 -20.75 23.65 -10.38
N ILE A 503 -20.38 22.47 -9.88
CA ILE A 503 -20.52 21.22 -10.65
C ILE A 503 -22.01 20.86 -10.85
N GLU A 504 -22.85 21.05 -9.85
CA GLU A 504 -24.30 20.85 -10.00
C GLU A 504 -24.92 21.82 -11.01
N THR A 505 -24.46 23.07 -11.02
CA THR A 505 -24.84 24.07 -12.03
C THR A 505 -24.41 23.63 -13.43
N ALA A 506 -23.20 23.09 -13.58
CA ALA A 506 -22.71 22.54 -14.85
C ALA A 506 -23.60 21.40 -15.37
N ILE A 507 -23.97 20.45 -14.50
CA ILE A 507 -24.87 19.34 -14.82
C ILE A 507 -26.23 19.86 -15.27
N SER A 508 -26.76 20.89 -14.60
CA SER A 508 -28.02 21.54 -14.99
C SER A 508 -27.93 22.14 -16.40
N CYS A 509 -26.86 22.88 -16.70
CA CYS A 509 -26.62 23.44 -18.03
C CYS A 509 -26.56 22.36 -19.13
N TRP A 510 -25.86 21.25 -18.89
CA TRP A 510 -25.81 20.14 -19.86
C TRP A 510 -27.16 19.45 -20.07
N ARG A 511 -27.99 19.34 -19.02
CA ARG A 511 -29.37 18.82 -19.14
C ARG A 511 -30.28 19.78 -19.90
N SER A 512 -30.11 21.08 -19.74
CA SER A 512 -30.85 22.09 -20.51
C SER A 512 -30.42 22.07 -21.98
N TYR A 513 -29.12 21.93 -22.27
CA TYR A 513 -28.61 21.76 -23.64
C TYR A 513 -29.28 20.60 -24.36
N ALA A 514 -29.52 19.48 -23.66
CA ALA A 514 -30.21 18.34 -24.23
C ALA A 514 -31.67 18.61 -24.64
N GLN A 515 -32.30 19.64 -24.06
CA GLN A 515 -33.67 20.05 -24.36
C GLN A 515 -33.74 21.18 -25.39
N SER A 516 -32.82 22.14 -25.28
CA SER A 516 -32.81 23.39 -26.06
C SER A 516 -32.02 23.24 -27.37
N GLY A 517 -30.96 22.43 -27.37
CA GLY A 517 -29.95 22.38 -28.43
C GLY A 517 -29.07 23.64 -28.49
N GLU A 518 -29.16 24.54 -27.52
CA GLU A 518 -28.43 25.80 -27.51
C GLU A 518 -26.98 25.59 -27.04
N ARG A 519 -26.02 25.71 -27.97
CA ARG A 519 -24.57 25.55 -27.70
C ARG A 519 -24.07 26.36 -26.50
N GLY A 520 -24.66 27.54 -26.23
CA GLY A 520 -24.30 28.37 -25.09
C GLY A 520 -24.43 27.64 -23.74
N GLU A 521 -25.40 26.75 -23.58
CA GLU A 521 -25.56 25.98 -22.35
C GLU A 521 -24.49 24.89 -22.19
N LEU A 522 -24.00 24.34 -23.30
CA LEU A 522 -22.88 23.40 -23.28
C LEU A 522 -21.59 24.09 -22.83
N GLU A 523 -21.31 25.28 -23.38
CA GLU A 523 -20.15 26.11 -23.04
C GLU A 523 -20.20 26.62 -21.58
N ASP A 524 -21.37 27.07 -21.13
CA ASP A 524 -21.59 27.47 -19.73
C ASP A 524 -21.41 26.29 -18.78
N GLY A 525 -21.86 25.08 -19.17
CA GLY A 525 -21.64 23.87 -18.40
C GLY A 525 -20.15 23.54 -18.21
N VAL A 526 -19.34 23.64 -19.27
CA VAL A 526 -17.88 23.47 -19.15
C VAL A 526 -17.26 24.51 -18.23
N ARG A 527 -17.65 25.78 -18.37
CA ARG A 527 -17.13 26.87 -17.53
C ARG A 527 -17.42 26.63 -16.05
N TRP A 528 -18.65 26.26 -15.70
CA TRP A 528 -19.03 25.97 -14.32
C TRP A 528 -18.33 24.73 -13.77
N CYS A 529 -18.16 23.69 -14.60
CA CYS A 529 -17.45 22.48 -14.20
C CYS A 529 -15.98 22.77 -13.86
N ASP A 530 -15.30 23.56 -14.70
CA ASP A 530 -13.92 23.98 -14.47
C ASP A 530 -13.77 24.83 -13.20
N GLN A 531 -14.72 25.74 -12.93
CA GLN A 531 -14.73 26.53 -11.70
C GLN A 531 -14.90 25.63 -10.46
N GLY A 532 -15.83 24.68 -10.52
CA GLY A 532 -16.04 23.73 -9.44
C GLY A 532 -14.83 22.82 -9.19
N ALA A 533 -14.22 22.31 -10.26
CA ALA A 533 -13.02 21.48 -10.18
C ALA A 533 -11.83 22.22 -9.55
N ARG A 534 -11.65 23.52 -9.86
CA ARG A 534 -10.60 24.35 -9.25
C ARG A 534 -10.83 24.59 -7.76
N ALA A 535 -12.07 24.85 -7.36
CA ALA A 535 -12.39 25.03 -5.94
C ALA A 535 -12.12 23.74 -5.14
N LEU A 536 -12.49 22.58 -5.67
CA LEU A 536 -12.20 21.29 -5.04
C LEU A 536 -10.70 20.96 -5.00
N GLU A 537 -9.95 21.31 -6.05
CA GLU A 537 -8.49 21.13 -6.07
C GLU A 537 -7.79 22.02 -5.04
N GLN A 538 -8.27 23.24 -4.82
CA GLN A 538 -7.76 24.11 -3.75
C GLN A 538 -7.98 23.49 -2.37
N VAL A 539 -9.16 22.90 -2.13
CA VAL A 539 -9.42 22.16 -0.88
C VAL A 539 -8.45 21.00 -0.71
N ARG A 540 -8.21 20.23 -1.78
CA ARG A 540 -7.25 19.10 -1.78
C ARG A 540 -5.81 19.56 -1.47
N GLN A 541 -5.36 20.65 -2.07
CA GLN A 541 -4.00 21.17 -1.87
C GLN A 541 -3.80 21.71 -0.46
N SER A 542 -4.81 22.34 0.12
CA SER A 542 -4.76 22.88 1.48
C SER A 542 -4.87 21.80 2.56
N THR A 543 -5.44 20.64 2.24
CA THR A 543 -5.57 19.49 3.17
C THR A 543 -4.47 18.45 3.00
N ALA A 544 -3.70 18.51 1.89
CA ALA A 544 -2.57 17.62 1.68
C ALA A 544 -1.47 17.90 2.72
N PRO A 545 -0.93 16.86 3.38
CA PRO A 545 0.18 17.05 4.31
C PRO A 545 1.34 17.71 3.57
N GLN A 546 1.74 18.90 4.02
CA GLN A 546 2.87 19.58 3.40
C GLN A 546 4.13 18.71 3.58
N PRO A 547 4.93 18.51 2.52
CA PRO A 547 6.19 17.81 2.66
C PRO A 547 7.05 18.54 3.70
N ALA A 548 7.54 17.79 4.70
CA ALA A 548 8.35 18.34 5.78
C ALA A 548 9.46 19.22 5.18
N ALA A 549 9.52 20.49 5.63
CA ALA A 549 10.52 21.42 5.14
C ALA A 549 11.92 20.78 5.28
N PRO A 550 12.79 20.85 4.26
CA PRO A 550 14.13 20.29 4.35
C PRO A 550 14.82 20.92 5.55
N LYS A 551 15.23 20.07 6.52
CA LYS A 551 15.98 20.50 7.70
C LYS A 551 17.19 21.28 7.21
N THR A 552 17.21 22.59 7.45
CA THR A 552 18.39 23.41 7.23
C THR A 552 19.49 22.85 8.11
N GLU A 553 20.47 22.18 7.50
CA GLU A 553 21.68 21.75 8.18
C GLU A 553 22.31 22.97 8.86
N GLU A 554 22.29 22.99 10.19
CA GLU A 554 23.05 23.97 10.94
C GLU A 554 24.53 23.82 10.59
N PRO A 555 25.24 24.91 10.30
CA PRO A 555 26.66 24.85 9.98
C PRO A 555 27.40 24.31 11.21
N SER A 556 27.98 23.12 11.06
CA SER A 556 28.83 22.48 12.06
C SER A 556 29.92 23.45 12.51
N GLY A 557 29.77 23.99 13.72
CA GLY A 557 30.75 24.88 14.35
C GLY A 557 32.09 24.16 14.51
N GLY A 558 33.09 24.61 13.75
CA GLY A 558 34.48 24.24 13.95
C GLY A 558 34.99 24.79 15.29
N GLY A 559 35.11 23.89 16.28
CA GLY A 559 35.83 24.17 17.52
C GLY A 559 37.31 23.86 17.35
N GLU A 560 38.10 24.89 17.01
CA GLU A 560 39.56 24.85 17.12
C GLU A 560 39.99 24.76 18.58
N GLY A 561 40.71 23.69 18.91
CA GLY A 561 41.48 23.60 20.14
C GLY A 561 42.79 24.36 20.02
N PHE A 562 42.98 25.39 20.85
CA PHE A 562 44.29 25.85 21.28
C PHE A 562 44.29 26.06 22.78
N GLY A 563 45.19 25.34 23.46
CA GLY A 563 45.37 25.40 24.89
C GLY A 563 46.34 26.49 25.35
N THR A 564 46.45 26.53 26.69
CA THR A 564 47.47 27.16 27.56
C THR A 564 47.32 28.66 27.84
N SER A 565 47.04 29.02 29.11
CA SER A 565 48.07 29.37 30.10
C SER A 565 47.47 29.95 31.41
N LEU A 566 48.06 29.54 32.54
CA LEU A 566 48.03 30.12 33.92
C LEU A 566 46.68 30.01 34.67
N ALA A 567 46.56 29.44 35.87
CA ALA A 567 47.47 29.38 37.03
C ALA A 567 47.28 28.07 37.82
#